data_AF-A0A1W0XA05-F1
#
_entry.id   AF-A0A1W0XA05-F1
#
_cell.length_a   1.000
_cell.length_b   1.000
_cell.length_c   1.000
_cell.angle_alpha   90.00
_cell.angle_beta   90.00
_cell.angle_gamma   90.00
#
_symmetry.space_group_name_H-M   'P 1'
#
loop_
_entity.id
_entity.type
_entity.pdbx_description
1 polymer ?
#
loop_
_entity_poly.entity_id
_entity_poly.type
_entity_poly.pdbx_seq_one_letter_code
_entity_poly.pdbx_strand_id
1 'polypeptide(L)'
;MASSSPEVVIFDDPDKRARERLGRIKAKKRGATAAARAADSQATSTNKAGGLISVKLRKTDYHDMLRYGISNLKGEERKQARMRLAIELGAKPPKKGTGNFKNFLAQMKSEKDEKRQSADERSAIQQAIAKSNFGKPKGGRKKKFQGGGFKKRGKNEVSGAFDGQIGSYKRGVQTVSKRDVAGGTRPSHDRKRSK
;
A
#
# COMPACT_ATOMS: atom_id res chain seq x y z
N MET A 1 7.78 -54.48 52.04
CA MET A 1 6.80 -54.20 50.98
C MET A 1 7.22 -52.91 50.30
N ALA A 2 7.70 -52.98 49.05
CA ALA A 2 8.16 -51.80 48.32
C ALA A 2 6.97 -51.16 47.60
N SER A 3 6.62 -49.93 47.99
CA SER A 3 5.60 -49.14 47.32
C SER A 3 6.15 -48.60 45.99
N SER A 4 5.76 -49.23 44.89
CA SER A 4 5.98 -48.71 43.53
C SER A 4 5.08 -47.51 43.30
N SER A 5 5.66 -46.31 43.31
CA SER A 5 4.96 -45.08 42.93
C SER A 5 4.96 -44.96 41.40
N PRO A 6 3.84 -44.55 40.78
CA PRO A 6 3.76 -44.41 39.33
C PRO A 6 4.63 -43.26 38.82
N GLU A 7 5.39 -43.53 37.75
CA GLU A 7 6.20 -42.54 37.05
C GLU A 7 5.31 -41.78 36.04
N VAL A 8 5.17 -40.47 36.22
CA VAL A 8 4.34 -39.61 35.35
C VAL A 8 5.23 -38.92 34.33
N VAL A 9 5.15 -39.35 33.08
CA VAL A 9 5.82 -38.68 31.95
C VAL A 9 4.92 -37.55 31.44
N ILE A 10 5.33 -36.31 31.71
CA ILE A 10 4.63 -35.11 31.22
C ILE A 10 5.16 -34.80 29.82
N PHE A 11 4.29 -34.91 28.81
CA PHE A 11 4.61 -34.51 27.45
C PHE A 11 4.41 -33.00 27.26
N ASP A 12 5.40 -32.35 26.65
CA ASP A 12 5.30 -30.95 26.26
C ASP A 12 4.33 -30.79 25.09
N ASP A 13 3.17 -30.21 25.39
CA ASP A 13 2.09 -30.00 24.43
C ASP A 13 2.51 -28.97 23.35
N PRO A 14 2.63 -29.35 22.07
CA PRO A 14 3.20 -28.49 21.02
C PRO A 14 2.37 -27.22 20.79
N ASP A 15 1.07 -27.28 21.02
CA ASP A 15 0.14 -26.16 20.88
C ASP A 15 0.34 -25.09 21.95
N LYS A 16 0.66 -25.50 23.19
CA LYS A 16 0.97 -24.58 24.29
C LYS A 16 2.24 -23.78 23.96
N ARG A 17 3.25 -24.46 23.41
CA ARG A 17 4.51 -23.84 22.96
C ARG A 17 4.30 -22.87 21.79
N ALA A 18 3.42 -23.20 20.85
CA ALA A 18 3.08 -22.33 19.73
C ALA A 18 2.38 -21.04 20.19
N ARG A 19 1.42 -21.15 21.12
CA ARG A 19 0.71 -20.00 21.69
C ARG A 19 1.65 -19.06 22.44
N GLU A 20 2.57 -19.58 23.24
CA GLU A 20 3.56 -18.76 23.96
C GLU A 20 4.51 -18.02 23.02
N ARG A 21 4.98 -18.68 21.94
CA ARG A 21 5.80 -18.04 20.91
C ARG A 21 5.07 -16.87 20.25
N LEU A 22 3.80 -17.07 19.86
CA LEU A 22 2.98 -16.02 19.27
C LEU A 22 2.75 -14.87 20.26
N GLY A 23 2.54 -15.16 21.55
CA GLY A 23 2.43 -14.17 22.61
C GLY A 23 3.69 -13.30 22.73
N ARG A 24 4.87 -13.91 22.76
CA ARG A 24 6.17 -13.20 22.82
C ARG A 24 6.41 -12.33 21.58
N ILE A 25 6.06 -12.80 20.39
CA ILE A 25 6.19 -12.02 19.14
C ILE A 25 5.26 -10.79 19.18
N LYS A 26 4.01 -10.97 19.59
CA LYS A 26 3.05 -9.86 19.72
C LYS A 26 3.50 -8.83 20.77
N ALA A 27 4.02 -9.28 21.92
CA ALA A 27 4.55 -8.41 22.97
C ALA A 27 5.75 -7.58 22.48
N LYS A 28 6.73 -8.20 21.80
CA LYS A 28 7.88 -7.50 21.20
C LYS A 28 7.46 -6.46 20.17
N LYS A 29 6.45 -6.76 19.33
CA LYS A 29 5.92 -5.80 18.34
C LYS A 29 5.24 -4.59 18.99
N ARG A 30 4.52 -4.79 20.11
CA ARG A 30 3.91 -3.68 20.87
C ARG A 30 4.97 -2.82 21.57
N GLY A 31 6.01 -3.44 22.15
CA GLY A 31 7.14 -2.71 22.75
C GLY A 31 7.93 -1.88 21.74
N ALA A 32 8.24 -2.43 20.56
CA ALA A 32 8.96 -1.72 19.50
C ALA A 32 8.17 -0.52 18.94
N THR A 33 6.85 -0.64 18.83
CA THR A 33 5.99 0.48 18.37
C THR A 33 5.83 1.57 19.43
N ALA A 34 5.81 1.21 20.72
CA ALA A 34 5.81 2.18 21.81
C ALA A 34 7.14 2.93 21.91
N ALA A 35 8.27 2.23 21.80
CA ALA A 35 9.61 2.83 21.79
C ALA A 35 9.82 3.76 20.58
N ALA A 36 9.35 3.36 19.40
CA ALA A 36 9.42 4.22 18.20
C ALA A 36 8.58 5.50 18.34
N ARG A 37 7.40 5.42 19.00
CA ARG A 37 6.58 6.61 19.28
C ARG A 37 7.19 7.54 20.32
N ALA A 38 7.87 7.00 21.33
CA ALA A 38 8.57 7.79 22.35
C ALA A 38 9.80 8.53 21.79
N ALA A 39 10.54 7.88 20.88
CA ALA A 39 11.67 8.50 20.18
C ALA A 39 11.25 9.64 19.23
N ASP A 40 10.12 9.50 18.53
CA ASP A 40 9.60 10.55 17.64
C ASP A 40 9.12 11.79 18.42
N SER A 41 8.69 11.63 19.69
CA SER A 41 8.25 12.75 20.54
C SER A 41 9.36 13.58 21.19
N GLN A 42 10.61 13.09 21.22
CA GLN A 42 11.75 13.84 21.79
C GLN A 42 12.59 14.57 20.73
N ALA A 43 12.36 14.36 19.43
CA ALA A 43 13.18 14.92 18.36
C ALA A 43 12.71 16.30 17.82
N THR A 44 11.66 16.91 18.37
CA THR A 44 11.04 18.13 17.79
C THR A 44 11.37 19.46 18.48
N SER A 45 12.25 19.52 19.49
CA SER A 45 12.49 20.77 20.24
C SER A 45 13.84 21.49 19.98
N THR A 46 14.69 21.03 19.06
CA THR A 46 15.96 21.74 18.78
C THR A 46 16.31 21.70 17.29
N ASN A 47 16.21 22.85 16.59
CA ASN A 47 17.08 23.38 15.51
C ASN A 47 16.34 24.46 14.71
N LYS A 48 16.71 25.74 14.82
CA LYS A 48 17.69 26.48 13.97
C LYS A 48 17.42 26.41 12.45
N ALA A 49 17.11 27.59 11.90
CA ALA A 49 17.25 28.05 10.51
C ALA A 49 16.55 27.27 9.38
N GLY A 50 15.44 27.84 8.88
CA GLY A 50 15.09 27.87 7.45
C GLY A 50 14.61 26.60 6.75
N GLY A 51 14.54 25.45 7.43
CA GLY A 51 13.92 24.25 6.85
C GLY A 51 12.39 24.30 6.96
N LEU A 52 11.68 24.02 5.85
CA LEU A 52 10.24 23.77 5.87
C LEU A 52 9.94 22.66 6.88
N ILE A 53 9.44 23.03 8.06
CA ILE A 53 9.06 22.08 9.10
C ILE A 53 7.87 21.29 8.57
N SER A 54 8.13 20.07 8.12
CA SER A 54 7.07 19.13 7.74
C SER A 54 6.35 18.63 9.01
N VAL A 55 5.42 19.43 9.50
CA VAL A 55 4.55 19.04 10.62
C VAL A 55 3.58 17.98 10.10
N LYS A 56 3.71 16.74 10.58
CA LYS A 56 2.69 15.71 10.36
C LYS A 56 1.44 16.09 11.15
N LEU A 57 0.51 16.79 10.49
CA LEU A 57 -0.78 17.13 11.08
C LEU A 57 -1.55 15.85 11.40
N ARG A 58 -2.15 15.79 12.59
CA ARG A 58 -3.09 14.72 12.91
C ARG A 58 -4.38 14.98 12.12
N LYS A 59 -5.17 13.92 11.90
CA LYS A 59 -6.46 14.04 11.19
C LYS A 59 -7.42 15.02 11.88
N THR A 60 -7.34 15.14 13.21
CA THR A 60 -8.10 16.12 14.00
C THR A 60 -7.72 17.55 13.63
N ASP A 61 -6.42 17.82 13.55
CA ASP A 61 -5.88 19.14 13.28
C ASP A 61 -6.29 19.60 11.86
N TYR A 62 -6.41 18.67 10.91
CA TYR A 62 -6.91 18.93 9.56
C TYR A 62 -8.36 19.46 9.54
N HIS A 63 -9.27 18.78 10.25
CA HIS A 63 -10.68 19.21 10.27
C HIS A 63 -10.86 20.54 11.01
N ASP A 64 -10.03 20.83 12.00
CA ASP A 64 -10.05 22.13 12.69
C ASP A 64 -9.57 23.25 11.77
N MET A 65 -8.49 23.04 11.00
CA MET A 65 -8.08 23.98 9.97
C MET A 65 -9.19 24.24 8.94
N LEU A 66 -9.91 23.20 8.51
CA LEU A 66 -11.05 23.36 7.62
C LEU A 66 -12.18 24.18 8.27
N ARG A 67 -12.49 23.95 9.56
CA ARG A 67 -13.50 24.74 10.29
C ARG A 67 -13.15 26.22 10.33
N TYR A 68 -11.88 26.55 10.60
CA TYR A 68 -11.37 27.92 10.57
C TYR A 68 -11.40 28.53 9.16
N GLY A 69 -11.08 27.75 8.12
CA GLY A 69 -11.22 28.22 6.74
C GLY A 69 -12.68 28.54 6.38
N ILE A 70 -13.61 27.69 6.83
CA ILE A 70 -15.05 27.84 6.58
C ILE A 70 -15.66 29.02 7.34
N SER A 71 -15.13 29.39 8.52
CA SER A 71 -15.68 30.51 9.28
C SER A 71 -15.60 31.85 8.54
N ASN A 72 -14.64 31.99 7.62
CA ASN A 72 -14.42 33.20 6.83
C ASN A 72 -15.30 33.28 5.57
N LEU A 73 -15.93 32.17 5.17
CA LEU A 73 -16.83 32.14 4.00
C LEU A 73 -18.22 32.70 4.37
N LYS A 74 -18.91 33.30 3.39
CA LYS A 74 -20.27 33.88 3.56
C LYS A 74 -21.28 33.17 2.66
N GLY A 75 -22.57 33.28 3.01
CA GLY A 75 -23.68 32.82 2.18
C GLY A 75 -23.68 31.33 1.83
N GLU A 76 -23.91 31.02 0.56
CA GLU A 76 -24.02 29.64 0.05
C GLU A 76 -22.69 28.89 0.07
N GLU A 77 -21.56 29.57 -0.13
CA GLU A 77 -20.23 28.96 -0.07
C GLU A 77 -19.96 28.36 1.32
N ARG A 78 -20.35 29.10 2.37
CA ARG A 78 -20.25 28.62 3.76
C ARG A 78 -21.10 27.36 3.97
N LYS A 79 -22.33 27.33 3.44
CA LYS A 79 -23.22 26.17 3.56
C LYS A 79 -22.65 24.95 2.84
N GLN A 80 -22.17 25.13 1.62
CA GLN A 80 -21.56 24.05 0.83
C GLN A 80 -20.30 23.50 1.51
N ALA A 81 -19.43 24.39 2.01
CA ALA A 81 -18.19 23.97 2.66
C ALA A 81 -18.47 23.24 3.99
N ARG A 82 -19.45 23.71 4.78
CA ARG A 82 -19.94 22.99 5.97
C ARG A 82 -20.49 21.60 5.64
N MET A 83 -21.27 21.51 4.57
CA MET A 83 -21.84 20.24 4.11
C MET A 83 -20.74 19.25 3.70
N ARG A 84 -19.73 19.71 2.96
CA ARG A 84 -18.56 18.88 2.59
C ARG A 84 -17.82 18.38 3.83
N LEU A 85 -17.52 19.28 4.78
CA LEU A 85 -16.87 18.91 6.04
C LEU A 85 -17.70 17.88 6.82
N ALA A 86 -19.02 18.03 6.87
CA ALA A 86 -19.89 17.07 7.53
C ALA A 86 -19.82 15.69 6.87
N ILE A 87 -19.82 15.63 5.54
CA ILE A 87 -19.68 14.38 4.78
C ILE A 87 -18.32 13.72 5.05
N GLU A 88 -17.23 14.49 5.08
CA GLU A 88 -15.90 13.99 5.42
C GLU A 88 -15.82 13.41 6.85
N LEU A 89 -16.56 14.01 7.79
CA LEU A 89 -16.71 13.51 9.16
C LEU A 89 -17.63 12.28 9.27
N GLY A 90 -18.23 11.85 8.16
CA GLY A 90 -19.06 10.64 8.07
C GLY A 90 -20.57 10.89 8.02
N ALA A 91 -21.02 12.14 7.91
CA ALA A 91 -22.44 12.41 7.68
C ALA A 91 -22.89 11.88 6.31
N LYS A 92 -24.15 11.44 6.23
CA LYS A 92 -24.73 10.98 4.96
C LYS A 92 -24.90 12.17 3.99
N PRO A 93 -24.50 12.03 2.71
CA PRO A 93 -24.70 13.09 1.73
C PRO A 93 -26.19 13.39 1.52
N PRO A 94 -26.56 14.64 1.19
CA PRO A 94 -27.94 15.00 0.94
C PRO A 94 -28.50 14.19 -0.24
N LYS A 95 -29.78 13.84 -0.14
CA LYS A 95 -30.49 13.15 -1.24
C LYS A 95 -30.56 14.09 -2.43
N LYS A 96 -30.16 13.62 -3.61
CA LYS A 96 -30.38 14.34 -4.86
C LYS A 96 -31.89 14.41 -5.13
N GLY A 97 -32.37 15.56 -5.59
CA GLY A 97 -33.77 15.72 -5.98
C GLY A 97 -34.16 14.69 -7.05
N THR A 98 -35.37 14.15 -6.94
CA THR A 98 -35.93 13.21 -7.92
C THR A 98 -36.27 13.95 -9.21
N GLY A 99 -35.36 13.91 -10.18
CA GLY A 99 -35.61 14.38 -11.55
C GLY A 99 -36.15 13.26 -12.44
N ASN A 100 -36.61 13.63 -13.65
CA ASN A 100 -36.98 12.67 -14.68
C ASN A 100 -35.78 11.73 -14.98
N PHE A 101 -36.01 10.42 -14.95
CA PHE A 101 -34.98 9.38 -15.08
C PHE A 101 -34.13 9.53 -16.34
N LYS A 102 -34.75 9.93 -17.46
CA LYS A 102 -34.03 10.15 -18.73
C LYS A 102 -32.96 11.26 -18.60
N ASN A 103 -33.30 12.35 -17.91
CA ASN A 103 -32.39 13.47 -17.69
C ASN A 103 -31.25 13.08 -16.74
N PHE A 104 -31.53 12.27 -15.73
CA PHE A 104 -30.51 11.74 -14.82
C PHE A 104 -29.48 10.87 -15.55
N LEU A 105 -29.94 9.98 -16.44
CA LEU A 105 -29.04 9.16 -17.24
C LEU A 105 -28.18 9.99 -18.20
N ALA A 106 -28.76 11.02 -18.82
CA ALA A 106 -28.03 11.93 -19.70
C ALA A 106 -26.93 12.68 -18.92
N GLN A 107 -27.25 13.26 -17.77
CA GLN A 107 -26.29 13.94 -16.89
C GLN A 107 -25.18 13.00 -16.41
N MET A 108 -25.52 11.76 -16.04
CA MET A 108 -24.52 10.77 -15.62
C MET A 108 -23.55 10.36 -16.74
N LYS A 109 -23.99 10.38 -18.00
CA LYS A 109 -23.12 10.11 -19.15
C LYS A 109 -22.21 11.31 -19.43
N SER A 110 -22.77 12.52 -19.51
CA SER A 110 -21.97 13.74 -19.74
C SER A 110 -20.91 13.94 -18.65
N GLU A 111 -21.26 13.78 -17.37
CA GLU A 111 -20.29 13.86 -16.28
C GLU A 111 -19.16 12.83 -16.38
N LYS A 112 -19.43 11.63 -16.92
CA LYS A 112 -18.40 10.59 -17.10
C LYS A 112 -17.46 10.95 -18.24
N ASP A 113 -18.01 11.48 -19.33
CA ASP A 113 -17.22 11.85 -20.50
C ASP A 113 -16.35 13.09 -20.20
N GLU A 114 -16.87 14.08 -19.49
CA GLU A 114 -16.09 15.24 -18.99
C GLU A 114 -14.98 14.81 -18.02
N LYS A 115 -15.24 13.85 -17.13
CA LYS A 115 -14.22 13.30 -16.21
C LYS A 115 -13.12 12.54 -16.95
N ARG A 116 -13.45 11.86 -18.05
CA ARG A 116 -12.47 11.18 -18.91
C ARG A 116 -11.61 12.20 -19.66
N GLN A 117 -12.24 13.17 -20.31
CA GLN A 117 -11.53 14.23 -21.04
C GLN A 117 -10.59 15.01 -20.12
N SER A 118 -11.07 15.45 -18.95
CA SER A 118 -10.23 16.16 -17.98
C SER A 118 -9.12 15.29 -17.38
N ALA A 119 -9.32 13.98 -17.24
CA ALA A 119 -8.25 13.05 -16.82
C ALA A 119 -7.19 12.89 -17.91
N ASP A 120 -7.61 12.79 -19.17
CA ASP A 120 -6.73 12.67 -20.33
C ASP A 120 -5.90 13.94 -20.50
N GLU A 121 -6.51 15.12 -20.42
CA GLU A 121 -5.83 16.42 -20.43
C GLU A 121 -4.81 16.55 -19.29
N ARG A 122 -5.22 16.22 -18.05
CA ARG A 122 -4.29 16.24 -16.90
C ARG A 122 -3.12 15.29 -17.11
N SER A 123 -3.37 14.11 -17.69
CA SER A 123 -2.31 13.14 -17.98
C SER A 123 -1.36 13.66 -19.06
N ALA A 124 -1.88 14.33 -20.09
CA ALA A 124 -1.08 14.93 -21.15
C ALA A 124 -0.20 16.07 -20.63
N ILE A 125 -0.75 16.94 -19.78
CA ILE A 125 0.00 18.02 -19.12
C ILE A 125 1.10 17.45 -18.22
N GLN A 126 0.80 16.42 -17.41
CA GLN A 126 1.81 15.76 -16.58
C GLN A 126 2.93 15.13 -17.43
N GLN A 127 2.59 14.51 -18.56
CA GLN A 127 3.58 13.96 -19.48
C GLN A 127 4.42 15.06 -20.16
N ALA A 128 3.82 16.20 -20.50
CA ALA A 128 4.53 17.33 -21.09
C ALA A 128 5.52 17.95 -20.10
N ILE A 129 5.12 18.15 -18.84
CA ILE A 129 5.99 18.65 -17.76
C ILE A 129 7.13 17.65 -17.46
N ALA A 130 6.83 16.35 -17.44
CA ALA A 130 7.84 15.31 -17.24
C ALA A 130 8.88 15.30 -18.37
N LYS A 131 8.45 15.54 -19.62
CA LYS A 131 9.35 15.61 -20.79
C LYS A 131 10.17 16.91 -20.84
N SER A 132 9.60 18.05 -20.44
CA SER A 132 10.31 19.33 -20.44
C SER A 132 11.37 19.44 -19.34
N ASN A 133 11.20 18.73 -18.23
CA ASN A 133 12.20 18.65 -17.15
C ASN A 133 13.35 17.66 -17.42
N PHE A 134 13.41 17.01 -18.59
CA PHE A 134 14.59 16.26 -19.05
C PHE A 134 15.67 17.23 -19.57
N GLY A 135 16.14 18.11 -18.69
CA GLY A 135 17.42 18.77 -18.84
C GLY A 135 18.54 17.72 -18.89
N LYS A 136 19.26 17.71 -20.01
CA LYS A 136 20.59 17.12 -20.28
C LYS A 136 21.19 16.29 -19.13
N PRO A 137 21.44 14.97 -19.29
CA PRO A 137 22.21 14.23 -18.30
C PRO A 137 23.65 14.76 -18.26
N LYS A 138 23.97 15.60 -17.26
CA LYS A 138 25.36 15.88 -16.91
C LYS A 138 25.99 14.60 -16.36
N GLY A 139 26.82 13.94 -17.17
CA GLY A 139 27.98 13.16 -16.71
C GLY A 139 27.74 11.95 -15.78
N GLY A 140 26.55 11.37 -15.74
CA GLY A 140 26.27 10.19 -14.91
C GLY A 140 26.74 8.89 -15.56
N ARG A 141 27.88 8.35 -15.11
CA ARG A 141 28.40 7.00 -15.40
C ARG A 141 27.26 6.00 -15.69
N LYS A 142 27.29 5.38 -16.89
CA LYS A 142 26.49 4.18 -17.21
C LYS A 142 26.82 3.07 -16.19
N LYS A 143 26.05 2.99 -15.10
CA LYS A 143 25.96 1.74 -14.34
C LYS A 143 25.27 0.74 -15.26
N LYS A 144 26.07 -0.18 -15.83
CA LYS A 144 25.57 -1.40 -16.44
C LYS A 144 24.72 -2.11 -15.39
N PHE A 145 23.40 -1.98 -15.47
CA PHE A 145 22.48 -2.88 -14.79
C PHE A 145 22.59 -4.25 -15.49
N GLN A 146 23.66 -4.98 -15.19
CA GLN A 146 23.64 -6.44 -15.22
C GLN A 146 22.86 -6.87 -13.99
N GLY A 147 21.55 -7.07 -14.14
CA GLY A 147 20.70 -7.46 -13.02
C GLY A 147 19.26 -7.53 -13.44
N GLY A 148 18.81 -8.76 -13.75
CA GLY A 148 17.51 -9.12 -14.30
C GLY A 148 16.34 -8.23 -13.87
N GLY A 149 15.61 -7.75 -14.88
CA GLY A 149 14.36 -7.04 -14.70
C GLY A 149 13.36 -7.89 -13.91
N PHE A 150 13.22 -7.59 -12.62
CA PHE A 150 12.03 -7.94 -11.87
C PHE A 150 10.87 -7.08 -12.39
N LYS A 151 10.26 -7.54 -13.49
CA LYS A 151 8.90 -7.11 -13.85
C LYS A 151 8.04 -7.45 -12.63
N LYS A 152 7.44 -6.43 -12.01
CA LYS A 152 6.45 -6.61 -10.93
C LYS A 152 5.34 -7.51 -11.48
N ARG A 153 5.39 -8.78 -11.08
CA ARG A 153 4.40 -9.81 -11.44
C ARG A 153 3.05 -9.38 -10.88
N GLY A 154 2.01 -9.45 -11.72
CA GLY A 154 0.67 -9.07 -11.30
C GLY A 154 0.20 -9.91 -10.13
N LYS A 155 -0.72 -9.40 -9.30
CA LYS A 155 -1.26 -10.07 -8.10
C LYS A 155 -1.89 -11.46 -8.35
N ASN A 156 -1.98 -11.89 -9.62
CA ASN A 156 -2.51 -13.19 -10.05
C ASN A 156 -1.44 -14.11 -10.66
N GLU A 157 -0.17 -13.73 -10.65
CA GLU A 157 0.94 -14.60 -11.07
C GLU A 157 1.45 -15.32 -9.83
N VAL A 158 1.03 -16.57 -9.65
CA VAL A 158 1.61 -17.49 -8.67
C VAL A 158 3.03 -17.80 -9.15
N SER A 159 3.99 -17.02 -8.66
CA SER A 159 5.40 -17.26 -8.95
C SER A 159 6.01 -18.16 -7.91
N GLY A 160 6.11 -19.42 -8.26
CA GLY A 160 6.81 -20.43 -7.49
C GLY A 160 6.38 -21.76 -8.05
N ALA A 161 7.34 -22.67 -8.23
CA ALA A 161 7.00 -24.08 -8.27
C ALA A 161 6.27 -24.36 -6.95
N PHE A 162 4.94 -24.38 -6.99
CA PHE A 162 4.21 -25.14 -6.01
C PHE A 162 4.65 -26.57 -6.26
N ASP A 163 5.17 -27.18 -5.21
CA ASP A 163 5.82 -28.48 -5.19
C ASP A 163 5.07 -29.47 -6.11
N GLY A 164 5.70 -29.87 -7.22
CA GLY A 164 5.15 -30.83 -8.19
C GLY A 164 4.44 -30.30 -9.45
N GLN A 165 4.16 -28.99 -9.61
CA GLN A 165 3.46 -28.51 -10.83
C GLN A 165 4.43 -28.23 -11.99
N ILE A 166 4.22 -28.92 -13.12
CA ILE A 166 5.00 -28.78 -14.35
C ILE A 166 4.49 -27.60 -15.20
N GLY A 167 5.36 -26.66 -15.55
CA GLY A 167 5.03 -25.52 -16.43
C GLY A 167 4.54 -24.25 -15.72
N SER A 168 4.04 -23.28 -16.49
CA SER A 168 3.57 -21.98 -16.00
C SER A 168 2.06 -21.88 -16.11
N TYR A 169 1.39 -21.44 -15.04
CA TYR A 169 -0.07 -21.21 -15.05
C TYR A 169 -0.39 -19.73 -15.17
N LYS A 170 -1.22 -19.37 -16.17
CA LYS A 170 -1.64 -17.98 -16.39
C LYS A 170 -3.09 -17.92 -16.89
N ARG A 171 -3.95 -17.21 -16.15
CA ARG A 171 -5.35 -16.93 -16.54
C ARG A 171 -6.16 -18.18 -16.93
N GLY A 172 -6.12 -19.24 -16.13
CA GLY A 172 -6.89 -20.46 -16.43
C GLY A 172 -6.16 -21.46 -17.33
N VAL A 173 -5.03 -21.08 -17.94
CA VAL A 173 -4.32 -21.90 -18.92
C VAL A 173 -2.94 -22.30 -18.38
N GLN A 174 -2.64 -23.60 -18.47
CA GLN A 174 -1.32 -24.15 -18.15
C GLN A 174 -0.49 -24.26 -19.44
N THR A 175 0.68 -23.61 -19.45
CA THR A 175 1.63 -23.70 -20.55
C THR A 175 2.83 -24.55 -20.13
N VAL A 176 3.06 -25.64 -20.85
CA VAL A 176 4.17 -26.58 -20.61
C VAL A 176 5.19 -26.44 -21.74
N SER A 177 6.49 -26.32 -21.41
CA SER A 177 7.53 -26.26 -22.44
C SER A 177 7.97 -27.67 -22.86
N LYS A 178 8.46 -27.84 -24.10
CA LYS A 178 8.95 -29.14 -24.59
C LYS A 178 10.04 -29.76 -23.70
N ARG A 179 10.83 -28.93 -23.02
CA ARG A 179 11.87 -29.37 -22.09
C ARG A 179 11.29 -29.94 -20.79
N ASP A 180 10.17 -29.38 -20.33
CA ASP A 180 9.47 -29.89 -19.15
C ASP A 180 8.83 -31.25 -19.44
N VAL A 181 8.32 -31.45 -20.67
CA VAL A 181 7.83 -32.76 -21.16
C VAL A 181 8.96 -33.79 -21.26
N ALA A 182 10.16 -33.34 -21.63
CA ALA A 182 11.35 -34.19 -21.73
C ALA A 182 12.02 -34.51 -20.38
N GLY A 183 11.43 -34.11 -19.24
CA GLY A 183 11.97 -34.41 -17.91
C GLY A 183 13.26 -33.67 -17.54
N GLY A 184 13.65 -32.64 -18.30
CA GLY A 184 14.90 -31.92 -18.07
C GLY A 184 14.82 -31.02 -16.83
N THR A 185 15.43 -31.43 -15.71
CA THR A 185 15.57 -30.60 -14.51
C THR A 185 16.31 -29.30 -14.84
N ARG A 186 15.76 -28.15 -14.42
CA ARG A 186 16.46 -26.87 -14.57
C ARG A 186 17.76 -26.92 -13.76
N PRO A 187 18.91 -26.49 -14.32
CA PRO A 187 20.12 -26.34 -13.53
C PRO A 187 19.83 -25.34 -12.41
N SER A 188 19.97 -25.77 -11.16
CA SER A 188 19.92 -24.88 -10.01
C SER A 188 21.00 -23.83 -10.19
N HIS A 189 20.62 -22.56 -10.17
CA HIS A 189 21.54 -21.44 -10.38
C HIS A 189 22.47 -21.35 -9.17
N ASP A 190 23.57 -22.12 -9.23
CA ASP A 190 24.54 -22.19 -8.16
C ASP A 190 25.26 -20.83 -8.09
N ARG A 191 25.11 -20.16 -6.94
CA ARG A 191 25.64 -18.81 -6.74
C ARG A 191 27.13 -18.93 -6.49
N LYS A 192 27.94 -18.78 -7.54
CA LYS A 192 29.39 -18.56 -7.40
C LYS A 192 29.64 -17.34 -6.50
N ARG A 193 29.90 -17.58 -5.22
CA ARG A 193 30.58 -16.65 -4.32
C ARG A 193 32.07 -16.74 -4.66
N SER A 194 32.56 -15.84 -5.50
CA SER A 194 34.00 -15.59 -5.59
C SER A 194 34.43 -14.72 -4.42
N LYS A 195 35.52 -15.14 -3.75
CA LYS A 195 36.24 -14.43 -2.69
C LYS A 195 36.89 -13.16 -3.22
#